data_AF-A0A1N6VBY0-F1
#
_entry.id   AF-A0A1N6VBY0-F1
#
_cell.length_a   1.000
_cell.length_b   1.000
_cell.length_c   1.000
_cell.angle_alpha   90.00
_cell.angle_beta   90.00
_cell.angle_gamma   90.00
#
_symmetry.space_group_name_H-M   'P 1'
#
loop_
_entity.id
_entity.type
_entity.pdbx_description
1 polymer ?
#
loop_
_entity_poly.entity_id
_entity_poly.type
_entity_poly.pdbx_seq_one_letter_code
_entity_poly.pdbx_strand_id
1 'polypeptide(L)'
;MHIPERSRPYIFGALSGLLLTVSVAVAGQFFGTSTTFPRFSTLIVTTLGIDISALPFARVRDGALTGSAFPNWQLLFVIGIGLGAFISARASGTFHREHLPELWVSRFGPRHKTRLLYSLGGGTLAMVGARMAGGCPSGHGVSGVSQLGVSSLLAMAMFFIGGITTARLLYGSRSSAPSQTSTTQGGLS
;
A
#
# COMPACT_ATOMS: atom_id res chain seq x y z
N MET A 1 17.42 15.86 -14.09
CA MET A 1 16.36 15.99 -15.09
C MET A 1 15.20 16.77 -14.47
N HIS A 2 15.04 18.05 -14.84
CA HIS A 2 14.04 18.94 -14.27
C HIS A 2 12.74 18.78 -15.07
N ILE A 3 11.79 18.01 -14.55
CA ILE A 3 10.48 17.81 -15.19
C ILE A 3 9.52 18.88 -14.66
N PRO A 4 8.85 19.66 -15.53
CA PRO A 4 7.89 20.67 -15.08
C PRO A 4 6.78 20.06 -14.23
N GLU A 5 6.43 20.70 -13.10
CA GLU A 5 5.55 20.12 -12.07
C GLU A 5 4.18 19.67 -12.58
N ARG A 6 3.61 20.41 -13.54
CA ARG A 6 2.33 20.09 -14.17
C ARG A 6 2.36 18.77 -14.95
N SER A 7 3.52 18.39 -15.49
CA SER A 7 3.69 17.21 -16.36
C SER A 7 4.07 15.94 -15.59
N ARG A 8 4.59 16.08 -14.37
CA ARG A 8 5.00 14.97 -13.49
C ARG A 8 3.91 13.90 -13.31
N PRO A 9 2.64 14.24 -12.97
CA PRO A 9 1.61 13.21 -12.78
C PRO A 9 1.28 12.45 -14.07
N TYR A 10 1.30 13.12 -15.23
CA TYR A 10 1.06 12.47 -16.52
C TYR A 10 2.21 11.53 -16.91
N ILE A 11 3.45 11.93 -16.66
CA ILE A 11 4.64 11.12 -16.96
C ILE A 11 4.68 9.89 -16.04
N PHE A 12 4.45 10.07 -14.73
CA PHE A 12 4.40 8.93 -13.81
C PHE A 12 3.21 8.01 -14.08
N GLY A 13 2.06 8.57 -14.48
CA GLY A 13 0.90 7.79 -14.94
C GLY A 13 1.22 6.98 -16.20
N ALA A 14 1.83 7.58 -17.21
CA ALA A 14 2.24 6.91 -18.44
C ALA A 14 3.29 5.82 -18.17
N LEU A 15 4.29 6.09 -17.33
CA LEU A 15 5.31 5.11 -16.94
C LEU A 15 4.73 3.94 -16.16
N SER A 16 3.81 4.18 -15.22
CA SER A 16 3.14 3.11 -14.45
C SER A 16 2.19 2.28 -15.32
N GLY A 17 1.50 2.91 -16.27
CA GLY A 17 0.72 2.21 -17.30
C GLY A 17 1.58 1.36 -18.21
N LEU A 18 2.70 1.89 -18.73
CA LEU A 18 3.65 1.15 -19.55
C LEU A 18 4.26 -0.03 -18.78
N LEU A 19 4.64 0.19 -17.52
CA LEU A 19 5.15 -0.87 -16.65
C LEU A 19 4.12 -1.98 -16.44
N LEU A 20 2.84 -1.63 -16.31
CA LEU A 20 1.75 -2.61 -16.24
C LEU A 20 1.63 -3.40 -17.54
N THR A 21 1.64 -2.74 -18.69
CA THR A 21 1.56 -3.41 -20.00
C THR A 21 2.74 -4.36 -20.21
N VAL A 22 3.96 -3.93 -19.89
CA VAL A 22 5.16 -4.76 -19.98
C VAL A 22 5.10 -5.92 -18.99
N SER A 23 4.63 -5.69 -17.76
CA SER A 23 4.47 -6.75 -16.76
C SER A 23 3.48 -7.81 -17.22
N VAL A 24 2.37 -7.42 -17.84
CA VAL A 24 1.38 -8.38 -18.38
C VAL A 24 1.96 -9.10 -19.60
N ALA A 25 2.67 -8.40 -20.48
CA ALA A 25 3.26 -9.00 -21.68
C ALA A 25 4.37 -10.02 -21.36
N VAL A 26 5.19 -9.75 -20.35
CA VAL A 26 6.33 -10.61 -19.98
C VAL A 26 5.92 -11.73 -19.03
N ALA A 27 5.07 -11.42 -18.03
CA ALA A 27 4.76 -12.37 -16.95
C ALA A 27 3.35 -12.93 -17.01
N GLY A 28 2.47 -12.44 -17.88
CA GLY A 28 1.08 -12.90 -17.98
C GLY A 28 0.25 -12.66 -16.72
N GLN A 29 0.70 -11.77 -15.82
CA GLN A 29 0.11 -11.56 -14.50
C GLN A 29 -0.09 -10.06 -14.25
N PHE A 30 -1.27 -9.71 -13.74
CA PHE A 30 -1.63 -8.34 -13.35
C PHE A 30 -1.05 -7.97 -11.99
N PHE A 31 -0.90 -6.66 -11.72
CA PHE A 31 -0.43 -6.19 -10.41
C PHE A 31 -1.43 -6.55 -9.32
N GLY A 32 -0.93 -7.26 -8.32
CA GLY A 32 -1.58 -7.48 -7.04
C GLY A 32 -0.48 -7.75 -6.02
N THR A 33 -0.67 -7.36 -4.77
CA THR A 33 0.28 -7.66 -3.68
C THR A 33 -0.37 -8.55 -2.61
N SER A 34 -1.70 -8.50 -2.49
CA SER A 34 -2.47 -9.16 -1.44
C SER A 34 -2.44 -10.68 -1.45
N THR A 35 -2.15 -11.33 -2.59
CA THR A 35 -2.03 -12.81 -2.65
C THR A 35 -0.65 -13.31 -2.20
N THR A 36 0.34 -12.43 -2.05
CA THR A 36 1.65 -12.79 -1.47
C THR A 36 1.55 -13.07 0.03
N PHE A 37 0.74 -12.29 0.74
CA PHE A 37 0.53 -12.45 2.19
C PHE A 37 -0.02 -13.85 2.60
N PRO A 38 -1.14 -14.34 2.03
CA PRO A 38 -1.65 -15.69 2.31
C PRO A 38 -0.73 -16.81 1.80
N ARG A 39 0.03 -16.58 0.71
CA ARG A 39 1.04 -17.53 0.22
C ARG A 39 2.20 -17.68 1.20
N PHE A 40 2.63 -16.57 1.80
CA PHE A 40 3.66 -16.60 2.82
C PHE A 40 3.16 -17.24 4.12
N SER A 41 1.92 -16.96 4.54
CA SER A 41 1.35 -17.61 5.73
C SER A 41 1.16 -19.12 5.51
N THR A 42 0.74 -19.54 4.32
CA THR A 42 0.61 -20.97 3.98
C THR A 42 1.97 -21.65 3.88
N LEU A 43 3.01 -20.98 3.37
CA LEU A 43 4.38 -21.47 3.42
C LEU A 43 4.82 -21.72 4.88
N ILE A 44 4.65 -20.74 5.77
CA ILE A 44 5.03 -20.91 7.18
C ILE A 44 4.27 -22.08 7.83
N VAL A 45 2.95 -22.15 7.65
CA VAL A 45 2.14 -23.17 8.30
C VAL A 45 2.40 -24.57 7.74
N THR A 46 2.65 -24.69 6.43
CA THR A 46 3.07 -25.97 5.81
C THR A 46 4.48 -26.38 6.24
N THR A 47 5.42 -25.44 6.40
CA THR A 47 6.75 -25.75 6.98
C THR A 47 6.69 -26.21 8.43
N LEU A 48 5.63 -25.84 9.16
CA LEU A 48 5.36 -26.30 10.52
C LEU A 48 4.60 -27.64 10.56
N GLY A 49 4.34 -28.27 9.41
CA GLY A 49 3.67 -29.58 9.31
C GLY A 49 2.17 -29.57 9.58
N ILE A 50 1.54 -28.39 9.62
CA ILE A 50 0.10 -28.25 9.86
C ILE A 50 -0.62 -28.23 8.51
N ASP A 51 -1.45 -29.25 8.28
CA ASP A 51 -2.19 -29.38 7.03
C ASP A 51 -3.46 -28.51 7.03
N ILE A 52 -3.35 -27.33 6.44
CA ILE A 52 -4.45 -26.35 6.29
C ILE A 52 -5.14 -26.44 4.92
N SER A 53 -4.85 -27.47 4.13
CA SER A 53 -5.44 -27.69 2.78
C SER A 53 -6.97 -27.84 2.77
N ALA A 54 -7.57 -28.12 3.94
CA ALA A 54 -9.01 -28.18 4.16
C ALA A 54 -9.67 -26.80 4.38
N LEU A 55 -8.91 -25.75 4.72
CA LEU A 55 -9.49 -24.43 5.01
C LEU A 55 -9.74 -23.64 3.72
N PRO A 56 -10.90 -22.96 3.58
CA PRO A 56 -11.21 -22.11 2.43
C PRO A 56 -10.18 -20.98 2.21
N PHE A 57 -9.50 -20.57 3.28
CA PHE A 57 -8.44 -19.57 3.26
C PHE A 57 -7.17 -20.04 2.51
N ALA A 58 -6.93 -21.36 2.46
CA ALA A 58 -5.76 -21.97 1.82
C ALA A 58 -5.97 -22.31 0.33
N ARG A 59 -7.14 -21.99 -0.24
CA ARG A 59 -7.44 -22.21 -1.67
C ARG A 59 -7.65 -20.87 -2.39
N VAL A 60 -6.97 -20.68 -3.52
CA VAL A 60 -7.31 -19.64 -4.50
C VAL A 60 -8.06 -20.33 -5.65
N ARG A 61 -8.86 -19.56 -6.40
CA ARG A 61 -9.76 -20.00 -7.48
C ARG A 61 -9.12 -20.94 -8.53
N ASP A 62 -7.79 -20.99 -8.61
CA ASP A 62 -7.02 -21.80 -9.58
C ASP A 62 -5.93 -22.72 -8.95
N GLY A 63 -5.99 -23.03 -7.64
CA GLY A 63 -5.09 -24.04 -7.05
C GLY A 63 -4.83 -23.92 -5.55
N ALA A 64 -4.23 -24.96 -4.98
CA ALA A 64 -3.79 -25.00 -3.59
C ALA A 64 -2.61 -24.03 -3.37
N LEU A 65 -2.65 -23.26 -2.28
CA LEU A 65 -1.56 -22.38 -1.83
C LEU A 65 -0.38 -23.17 -1.25
N THR A 66 -0.08 -24.35 -1.81
CA THR A 66 0.98 -25.24 -1.33
C THR A 66 2.34 -24.65 -1.66
N GLY A 67 3.28 -24.71 -0.72
CA GLY A 67 4.59 -24.03 -0.75
C GLY A 67 5.52 -24.33 -1.93
N SER A 68 5.12 -25.14 -2.92
CA SER A 68 5.88 -25.45 -4.13
C SER A 68 5.88 -24.34 -5.19
N ALA A 69 5.09 -23.27 -5.02
CA ALA A 69 4.99 -22.15 -5.96
C ALA A 69 5.93 -20.96 -5.62
N PHE A 70 7.12 -21.22 -5.09
CA PHE A 70 8.17 -20.22 -4.88
C PHE A 70 9.37 -20.48 -5.80
N PRO A 71 9.94 -19.44 -6.45
CA PRO A 71 9.55 -18.03 -6.40
C PRO A 71 8.40 -17.68 -7.37
N ASN A 72 7.29 -17.16 -6.85
CA ASN A 72 6.23 -16.59 -7.68
C ASN A 72 6.63 -15.20 -8.19
N TRP A 73 6.28 -14.87 -9.43
CA TRP A 73 6.47 -13.55 -10.05
C TRP A 73 6.07 -12.39 -9.12
N GLN A 74 4.97 -12.57 -8.39
CA GLN A 74 4.44 -11.58 -7.46
C GLN A 74 5.37 -11.27 -6.26
N LEU A 75 6.10 -12.26 -5.76
CA LEU A 75 7.07 -12.04 -4.69
C LEU A 75 8.27 -11.24 -5.20
N LEU A 76 8.79 -11.61 -6.38
CA LEU A 76 9.86 -10.88 -7.05
C LEU A 76 9.45 -9.43 -7.30
N PHE A 77 8.19 -9.20 -7.67
CA PHE A 77 7.63 -7.86 -7.82
C PHE A 77 7.58 -7.07 -6.51
N VAL A 78 7.14 -7.67 -5.40
CA VAL A 78 7.13 -7.01 -4.08
C VAL A 78 8.55 -6.66 -3.62
N ILE A 79 9.49 -7.58 -3.78
CA ILE A 79 10.92 -7.34 -3.49
C ILE A 79 11.46 -6.22 -4.38
N GLY A 80 11.11 -6.22 -5.66
CA GLY A 80 11.47 -5.19 -6.64
C GLY A 80 10.95 -3.80 -6.27
N ILE A 81 9.68 -3.69 -5.82
CA ILE A 81 9.14 -2.42 -5.31
C ILE A 81 9.95 -1.95 -4.09
N GLY A 82 10.23 -2.85 -3.14
CA GLY A 82 11.00 -2.52 -1.94
C GLY A 82 12.40 -2.00 -2.26
N LEU A 83 13.13 -2.73 -3.10
CA LEU A 83 14.48 -2.34 -3.54
C LEU A 83 14.45 -1.06 -4.38
N GLY A 84 13.51 -0.94 -5.31
CA GLY A 84 13.36 0.22 -6.18
C GLY A 84 13.03 1.50 -5.39
N ALA A 85 12.13 1.40 -4.40
CA ALA A 85 11.83 2.51 -3.50
C ALA A 85 13.05 2.90 -2.66
N PHE A 86 13.82 1.93 -2.16
CA PHE A 86 15.02 2.19 -1.38
C PHE A 86 16.11 2.89 -2.20
N ILE A 87 16.40 2.39 -3.40
CA ILE A 87 17.38 3.00 -4.32
C ILE A 87 16.93 4.41 -4.69
N SER A 88 15.65 4.59 -5.02
CA SER A 88 15.09 5.90 -5.38
C SER A 88 15.17 6.90 -4.23
N ALA A 89 14.87 6.48 -3.00
CA ALA A 89 14.96 7.31 -1.80
C ALA A 89 16.41 7.72 -1.49
N ARG A 90 17.37 6.81 -1.69
CA ARG A 90 18.81 7.09 -1.54
C ARG A 90 19.32 8.05 -2.62
N ALA A 91 18.96 7.80 -3.87
CA ALA A 91 19.37 8.64 -5.00
C ALA A 91 18.76 10.06 -4.93
N SER A 92 17.54 10.18 -4.41
CA SER A 92 16.86 11.47 -4.26
C SER A 92 17.27 12.24 -3.01
N GLY A 93 18.07 11.65 -2.10
CA GLY A 93 18.43 12.24 -0.82
C GLY A 93 17.25 12.46 0.14
N THR A 94 16.05 11.96 -0.19
CA THR A 94 14.81 12.18 0.57
C THR A 94 14.60 11.15 1.69
N PHE A 95 15.55 10.24 1.89
CA PHE A 95 15.46 9.24 2.94
C PHE A 95 15.51 9.86 4.34
N HIS A 96 14.34 10.09 4.93
CA HIS A 96 14.17 10.55 6.30
C HIS A 96 13.54 9.45 7.15
N ARG A 97 14.15 9.16 8.30
CA ARG A 97 13.66 8.14 9.23
C ARG A 97 12.64 8.76 10.17
N GLU A 98 11.39 8.85 9.71
CA GLU A 98 10.32 9.47 10.48
C GLU A 98 9.59 8.45 11.38
N HIS A 99 9.90 8.50 12.68
CA HIS A 99 9.38 7.56 13.67
C HIS A 99 7.97 7.90 14.17
N LEU A 100 7.50 9.13 13.99
CA LEU A 100 6.10 9.53 14.16
C LEU A 100 5.78 10.64 13.17
N PRO A 101 4.70 10.52 12.36
CA PRO A 101 4.23 11.61 11.53
C PRO A 101 3.84 12.80 12.40
N GLU A 102 4.16 14.01 11.98
CA GLU A 102 3.78 15.25 12.67
C GLU A 102 2.27 15.34 12.95
N LEU A 103 1.45 14.83 12.02
CA LEU A 103 -0.01 14.72 12.14
C LEU A 103 -0.46 13.80 13.29
N TRP A 104 0.32 12.78 13.62
CA TRP A 104 0.03 11.90 14.75
C TRP A 104 0.41 12.56 16.07
N VAL A 105 1.58 13.19 16.11
CA VAL A 105 2.07 13.88 17.32
C VAL A 105 1.15 15.03 17.69
N SER A 106 0.68 15.81 16.71
CA SER A 106 -0.24 16.93 16.94
C SER A 106 -1.61 16.49 17.46
N ARG A 107 -2.08 15.28 17.09
CA ARG A 107 -3.42 14.80 17.45
C ARG A 107 -3.47 13.88 18.67
N PHE A 108 -2.54 12.94 18.77
CA PHE A 108 -2.54 11.85 19.77
C PHE A 108 -1.34 11.91 20.72
N GLY A 109 -0.42 12.86 20.52
CA GLY A 109 0.80 13.03 21.31
C GLY A 109 1.94 12.10 20.89
N PRO A 110 3.15 12.28 21.47
CA PRO A 110 4.37 11.56 21.08
C PRO A 110 4.44 10.12 21.62
N ARG A 111 3.30 9.44 21.80
CA ARG A 111 3.25 8.09 22.40
C ARG A 111 3.40 7.01 21.34
N HIS A 112 4.55 6.35 21.30
CA HIS A 112 4.82 5.26 20.35
C HIS A 112 3.88 4.05 20.53
N LYS A 113 3.55 3.69 21.77
CA LYS A 113 2.68 2.53 22.07
C LYS A 113 1.26 2.70 21.54
N THR A 114 0.70 3.91 21.62
CA THR A 114 -0.64 4.18 21.07
C THR A 114 -0.62 4.13 19.55
N ARG A 115 0.43 4.68 18.90
CA ARG A 115 0.59 4.55 17.44
C ARG A 115 0.63 3.08 17.00
N LEU A 116 1.39 2.25 17.69
CA LEU A 116 1.49 0.83 17.36
C LEU A 116 0.13 0.14 17.49
N LEU A 117 -0.60 0.38 18.58
CA LEU A 117 -1.92 -0.22 18.80
C LEU A 117 -2.93 0.20 17.73
N TYR A 118 -2.99 1.48 17.38
CA TYR A 118 -3.88 1.98 16.33
C TYR A 118 -3.47 1.49 14.94
N SER A 119 -2.17 1.40 14.65
CA SER A 119 -1.69 0.87 13.37
C SER A 119 -1.99 -0.61 13.22
N LEU A 120 -1.86 -1.39 14.29
CA LEU A 120 -2.22 -2.81 14.29
C LEU A 120 -3.72 -3.02 14.19
N GLY A 121 -4.51 -2.28 14.98
CA GLY A 121 -5.97 -2.35 14.93
C GLY A 121 -6.54 -1.92 13.59
N GLY A 122 -6.12 -0.76 13.10
CA GLY A 122 -6.51 -0.23 11.79
C GLY A 122 -6.02 -1.10 10.63
N GLY A 123 -4.79 -1.62 10.71
CA GLY A 123 -4.24 -2.54 9.72
C GLY A 123 -5.01 -3.86 9.65
N THR A 124 -5.39 -4.41 10.80
CA THR A 124 -6.22 -5.63 10.88
C THR A 124 -7.59 -5.40 10.25
N LEU A 125 -8.27 -4.30 10.61
CA LEU A 125 -9.57 -3.95 10.06
C LEU A 125 -9.50 -3.71 8.54
N ALA A 126 -8.47 -3.02 8.07
CA ALA A 126 -8.24 -2.79 6.64
C ALA A 126 -7.95 -4.10 5.89
N MET A 127 -7.20 -5.03 6.49
CA MET A 127 -6.94 -6.34 5.91
C MET A 127 -8.22 -7.18 5.80
N VAL A 128 -9.05 -7.20 6.85
CA VAL A 128 -10.35 -7.88 6.83
C VAL A 128 -11.25 -7.28 5.73
N GLY A 129 -11.33 -5.95 5.64
CA GLY A 129 -12.09 -5.25 4.61
C GLY A 129 -11.59 -5.56 3.19
N ALA A 130 -10.27 -5.54 2.96
CA ALA A 130 -9.69 -5.91 1.67
C ALA A 130 -10.00 -7.38 1.30
N ARG A 131 -10.08 -8.28 2.29
CA ARG A 131 -10.49 -9.66 2.03
C ARG A 131 -11.97 -9.80 1.70
N MET A 132 -12.85 -9.07 2.39
CA MET A 132 -14.27 -9.03 2.06
C MET A 132 -14.53 -8.45 0.65
N ALA A 133 -13.72 -7.47 0.23
CA ALA A 133 -13.76 -6.91 -1.12
C ALA A 133 -13.18 -7.85 -2.20
N GLY A 134 -12.54 -8.96 -1.82
CA GLY A 134 -11.90 -9.89 -2.75
C GLY A 134 -10.54 -9.44 -3.28
N GLY A 135 -9.96 -8.35 -2.75
CA GLY A 135 -8.71 -7.79 -3.27
C GLY A 135 -8.21 -6.57 -2.51
N CYS A 136 -6.93 -6.24 -2.73
CA CYS A 136 -6.35 -5.00 -2.21
C CYS A 136 -6.73 -3.78 -3.07
N PRO A 137 -6.62 -2.56 -2.52
CA PRO A 137 -6.86 -1.34 -3.27
C PRO A 137 -5.95 -1.19 -4.50
N SER A 138 -4.69 -1.62 -4.42
CA SER A 138 -3.78 -1.60 -5.57
C SER A 138 -4.23 -2.54 -6.70
N GLY A 139 -4.76 -3.73 -6.37
CA GLY A 139 -5.27 -4.69 -7.36
C GLY A 139 -6.53 -4.20 -8.05
N HIS A 140 -7.53 -3.72 -7.29
CA HIS A 140 -8.74 -3.14 -7.87
C HIS A 140 -8.46 -1.85 -8.63
N GLY A 141 -7.57 -0.99 -8.10
CA GLY A 141 -7.28 0.32 -8.67
C GLY A 141 -6.45 0.27 -9.94
N VAL A 142 -5.37 -0.52 -9.96
CA VAL A 142 -4.45 -0.54 -11.11
C VAL A 142 -4.88 -1.57 -12.15
N SER A 143 -5.19 -2.80 -11.72
CA SER A 143 -5.55 -3.87 -12.65
C SER A 143 -7.04 -3.89 -12.98
N GLY A 144 -7.89 -3.70 -11.97
CA GLY A 144 -9.35 -3.76 -12.10
C GLY A 144 -9.97 -2.57 -12.84
N VAL A 145 -9.50 -1.35 -12.60
CA VAL A 145 -9.97 -0.15 -13.32
C VAL A 145 -9.49 -0.15 -14.77
N SER A 146 -8.27 -0.60 -15.06
CA SER A 146 -7.78 -0.74 -16.44
C SER A 146 -8.59 -1.73 -17.28
N GLN A 147 -9.24 -2.70 -16.64
CA GLN A 147 -10.16 -3.65 -17.30
C GLN A 147 -11.61 -3.15 -17.33
N LEU A 148 -11.89 -1.93 -16.87
CA LEU A 148 -13.24 -1.36 -16.73
C LEU A 148 -14.19 -2.27 -15.91
N GLY A 149 -13.64 -3.01 -14.95
CA GLY A 149 -14.42 -3.91 -14.12
C GLY A 149 -15.36 -3.15 -13.19
N VAL A 150 -16.67 -3.33 -13.35
CA VAL A 150 -17.71 -2.67 -12.53
C VAL A 150 -17.51 -2.96 -11.04
N SER A 151 -17.15 -4.21 -10.70
CA SER A 151 -16.83 -4.61 -9.33
C SER A 151 -15.64 -3.86 -8.74
N SER A 152 -14.63 -3.54 -9.57
CA SER A 152 -13.43 -2.83 -9.13
C SER A 152 -13.66 -1.33 -8.95
N LEU A 153 -14.47 -0.72 -9.81
CA LEU A 153 -14.91 0.67 -9.63
C LEU A 153 -15.73 0.83 -8.35
N LEU A 154 -16.66 -0.09 -8.09
CA LEU A 154 -17.45 -0.07 -6.87
C LEU A 154 -16.58 -0.30 -5.62
N ALA A 155 -15.66 -1.27 -5.67
CA ALA A 155 -14.72 -1.51 -4.58
C ALA A 155 -13.84 -0.28 -4.31
N MET A 156 -13.31 0.37 -5.35
CA MET A 156 -12.56 1.62 -5.22
C MET A 156 -13.39 2.73 -4.56
N ALA A 157 -14.62 2.95 -5.03
CA ALA A 157 -15.51 3.96 -4.45
C ALA A 157 -15.73 3.72 -2.95
N MET A 158 -15.98 2.47 -2.54
CA MET A 158 -16.15 2.11 -1.13
C MET A 158 -14.87 2.28 -0.31
N PHE A 159 -13.69 1.94 -0.85
CA PHE A 159 -12.43 2.20 -0.15
C PHE A 159 -12.18 3.70 0.04
N PHE A 160 -12.48 4.53 -0.94
CA PHE A 160 -12.37 5.99 -0.82
C PHE A 160 -13.36 6.54 0.22
N ILE A 161 -14.63 6.12 0.17
CA ILE A 161 -15.64 6.55 1.15
C ILE A 161 -15.22 6.15 2.56
N GLY A 162 -14.83 4.89 2.77
CA GLY A 162 -14.35 4.40 4.06
C GLY A 162 -13.12 5.16 4.54
N GLY A 163 -12.11 5.34 3.69
CA GLY A 163 -10.88 6.05 4.02
C GLY A 163 -11.12 7.52 4.39
N ILE A 164 -11.93 8.24 3.59
CA ILE A 164 -12.28 9.64 3.87
C ILE A 164 -13.08 9.75 5.17
N THR A 165 -14.04 8.84 5.39
CA THR A 165 -14.85 8.82 6.61
C THR A 165 -13.96 8.58 7.84
N THR A 166 -13.10 7.57 7.82
CA THR A 166 -12.16 7.29 8.91
C THR A 166 -11.20 8.47 9.13
N ALA A 167 -10.67 9.08 8.06
CA ALA A 167 -9.81 10.25 8.18
C ALA A 167 -10.52 11.43 8.85
N ARG A 168 -11.78 11.69 8.48
CA ARG A 168 -12.62 12.73 9.11
C ARG A 168 -12.94 12.41 10.57
N LEU A 169 -13.21 11.15 10.91
CA LEU A 169 -13.47 10.75 12.30
C LEU A 169 -12.22 10.89 13.18
N LEU A 170 -11.04 10.51 12.68
CA LEU A 170 -9.80 10.57 13.46
C LEU A 170 -9.20 11.99 13.53
N TYR A 171 -9.25 12.74 12.42
CA TYR A 171 -8.53 14.02 12.27
C TYR A 171 -9.43 15.24 12.03
N GLY A 172 -10.75 15.08 11.91
CA GLY A 172 -11.66 16.16 11.51
C GLY A 172 -11.94 17.22 12.59
N SER A 173 -11.57 16.99 13.85
CA SER A 173 -11.73 17.98 14.92
C SER A 173 -10.44 18.77 15.12
N ARG A 174 -10.39 20.00 14.57
CA ARG A 174 -9.32 21.01 14.62
C ARG A 174 -7.91 20.46 14.87
N SER A 175 -7.20 20.17 13.78
CA SER A 175 -5.75 20.34 13.82
C SER A 175 -5.48 21.83 13.91
N SER A 176 -5.14 22.32 15.11
CA SER A 176 -4.41 23.58 15.22
C SER A 176 -3.16 23.39 14.36
N ALA A 177 -3.13 24.03 13.19
CA ALA A 177 -1.97 24.02 12.33
C ALA A 177 -0.75 24.37 13.20
N PRO A 178 0.39 23.68 13.04
CA PRO A 178 1.64 24.23 13.52
C PRO A 178 1.73 25.61 12.88
N SER A 179 1.76 26.65 13.70
CA SER A 179 2.12 27.98 13.25
C SER A 179 3.46 27.82 12.54
N GLN A 180 3.44 27.92 11.20
CA GLN A 180 4.64 28.22 10.45
C GLN A 180 5.17 29.50 11.08
N THR A 181 6.19 29.34 11.92
CA THR A 181 6.91 30.47 12.47
C THR A 181 7.73 30.93 11.28
N SER A 182 7.14 31.85 10.52
CA SER A 182 7.87 32.68 9.59
C SER A 182 9.04 33.24 10.37
N THR A 183 10.22 32.69 10.13
CA THR A 183 11.49 33.32 10.48
C THR A 183 11.53 34.61 9.67
N THR A 184 10.94 35.66 10.23
CA THR A 184 11.23 37.04 9.92
C THR A 184 12.69 37.26 10.34
N GLN A 185 13.64 36.94 9.46
CA GLN A 185 14.94 37.59 9.50
C GLN A 185 14.92 38.73 8.50
N GLY A 186 14.36 39.85 8.97
CA GLY A 186 14.75 41.17 8.50
C GLY A 186 15.73 41.76 9.51
N GLY A 187 16.94 42.05 9.04
CA GLY A 187 17.83 43.10 9.57
C GLY A 187 18.65 42.77 10.82
N LEU A 188 19.97 42.69 10.67
CA LEU A 188 20.93 43.72 11.14
C LEU A 188 22.38 43.27 10.91
N SER A 189 23.20 44.26 10.53
CA SER A 189 24.64 44.29 10.21
C SER A 189 25.08 43.84 8.82
#